data_AF-A0A9E0ITD3-F1
#
_entry.id   AF-A0A9E0ITD3-F1
#
_cell.length_a   1.000
_cell.length_b   1.000
_cell.length_c   1.000
_cell.angle_alpha   90.00
_cell.angle_beta   90.00
_cell.angle_gamma   90.00
#
_symmetry.space_group_name_H-M   'P 1'
#
loop_
_entity.id
_entity.type
_entity.pdbx_description
1 polymer ?
#
loop_
_entity_poly.entity_id
_entity_poly.type
_entity_poly.pdbx_seq_one_letter_code
_entity_poly.pdbx_strand_id
1 'polypeptide(L)'
;MRDGSSGPAGLWRGLVALALTVAGAGCDTQNPDFCNDATECAAGQACDLRSNTCVSLPDGMVGCADDLACGPSAPVCGDDGACRACVADAECASRLCRDDGTCAAPADLVYLAPTGDDAGPCSQDAPCRTFPHAFALVDAGSRTGIVLAAGDYGFTEDTVLESARDVTIAGAGRTETRLDNQGTITARGTARWRVRGLTLVTVYCVGTGAGASLEVRDASLVGTSLHDNTLLASTCALSTSDVDVVANPDPSPLGDAAIRLSAASAHLVRTTVHGSATSSIGLSALGAHAGTGAGVTIEASRFIGPGYEGLDLRQTPVRMDASSVTGFGLSALMVTGGSADVTNSVFHHNGSTVDSRRAAVWISGVSALRFEFNTVAYNLAEPGADGAGLRCDLGLSTPNNIVYGNLRGAAISSQIQGCNPAGSLVMPSSGGNDLGFVSITPPYDFHLTPTSPALGGATTSSVTVDLDGQARPGPDGAADLGADELYP
;
A
#
# COMPACT_ATOMS: atom_id res chain seq x y z
N MET A 1 -55.94 -21.56 38.25
CA MET A 1 -55.68 -21.26 39.68
C MET A 1 -54.31 -20.61 39.74
N ARG A 2 -54.10 -19.36 40.12
CA ARG A 2 -54.92 -18.32 40.76
C ARG A 2 -54.33 -16.94 40.35
N ASP A 3 -55.22 -15.95 40.33
CA ASP A 3 -55.13 -14.54 40.74
C ASP A 3 -53.87 -13.71 40.38
N GLY A 4 -53.94 -12.48 39.85
CA GLY A 4 -54.99 -11.48 39.98
C GLY A 4 -54.49 -10.33 40.87
N SER A 5 -53.95 -9.26 40.27
CA SER A 5 -53.79 -7.96 40.95
C SER A 5 -53.75 -6.80 39.94
N SER A 6 -54.89 -6.15 39.77
CA SER A 6 -55.05 -4.87 39.08
C SER A 6 -54.76 -3.71 40.05
N GLY A 7 -53.72 -2.92 39.77
CA GLY A 7 -53.41 -1.65 40.42
C GLY A 7 -53.70 -0.45 39.49
N PRO A 8 -53.98 0.75 40.02
CA PRO A 8 -54.66 1.82 39.29
C PRO A 8 -53.69 2.65 38.42
N ALA A 9 -53.57 2.31 37.14
CA ALA A 9 -52.78 3.07 36.16
C ALA A 9 -53.60 4.16 35.39
N GLY A 10 -54.64 4.72 36.02
CA GLY A 10 -55.67 5.50 35.32
C GLY A 10 -55.53 7.02 35.33
N LEU A 11 -54.61 7.62 36.11
CA LEU A 11 -54.63 9.08 36.34
C LEU A 11 -53.34 9.84 36.00
N TRP A 12 -52.24 9.15 35.68
CA TRP A 12 -50.97 9.83 35.34
C TRP A 12 -50.75 10.04 33.83
N ARG A 13 -51.44 9.31 32.95
CA ARG A 13 -51.29 9.45 31.49
C ARG A 13 -51.96 10.71 30.91
N GLY A 14 -52.92 11.31 31.63
CA GLY A 14 -53.60 12.52 31.17
C GLY A 14 -52.80 13.82 31.36
N LEU A 15 -51.94 13.90 32.38
CA LEU A 15 -51.18 15.11 32.70
C LEU A 15 -49.86 15.25 31.94
N VAL A 16 -49.23 14.13 31.53
CA VAL A 16 -48.01 14.17 30.68
C VAL A 16 -48.35 14.49 29.22
N ALA A 17 -49.52 14.06 28.74
CA ALA A 17 -49.97 14.35 27.37
C ALA A 17 -50.25 15.86 27.14
N LEU A 18 -50.70 16.60 28.17
CA LEU A 18 -50.99 18.03 28.03
C LEU A 18 -49.73 18.91 28.12
N ALA A 19 -48.67 18.44 28.81
CA ALA A 19 -47.39 19.16 28.90
C ALA A 19 -46.52 19.01 27.64
N LEU A 20 -46.62 17.89 26.90
CA LEU A 20 -45.91 17.72 25.63
C LEU A 20 -46.55 18.48 24.45
N THR A 21 -47.86 18.75 24.48
CA THR A 21 -48.53 19.52 23.41
C THR A 21 -48.25 21.02 23.45
N VAL A 22 -47.74 21.58 24.55
CA VAL A 22 -47.39 23.01 24.65
C VAL A 22 -45.94 23.28 24.22
N ALA A 23 -45.08 22.26 24.16
CA ALA A 23 -43.71 22.39 23.65
C ALA A 23 -43.60 22.28 22.11
N GLY A 24 -44.61 21.74 21.43
CA GLY A 24 -44.58 21.54 19.97
C GLY A 24 -45.08 22.71 19.12
N ALA A 25 -45.62 23.77 19.72
CA ALA A 25 -46.23 24.89 18.99
C ALA A 25 -45.43 26.21 19.09
N GLY A 26 -44.19 26.16 19.61
CA GLY A 26 -43.36 27.34 19.85
C GLY A 26 -41.99 27.37 19.16
N CYS A 27 -41.68 26.39 18.30
CA CYS A 27 -40.35 26.24 17.68
C CYS A 27 -40.34 26.40 16.16
N ASP A 28 -41.28 27.14 15.57
CA ASP A 28 -41.24 27.48 14.13
C ASP A 28 -40.34 28.69 13.82
N THR A 29 -39.72 29.30 14.83
CA THR A 29 -38.60 30.21 14.61
C THR A 29 -37.31 29.39 14.61
N GLN A 30 -36.77 29.12 13.40
CA GLN A 30 -35.38 28.70 13.25
C GLN A 30 -34.52 29.59 14.14
N ASN A 31 -33.78 28.99 15.07
CA ASN A 31 -32.79 29.72 15.85
C ASN A 31 -31.72 30.18 14.84
N PRO A 32 -31.60 31.49 14.55
CA PRO A 32 -30.73 31.98 13.50
C PRO A 32 -29.25 31.67 13.75
N ASP A 33 -28.90 31.28 14.97
CA ASP A 33 -27.54 30.97 15.39
C ASP A 33 -27.24 29.46 15.42
N PHE A 34 -28.24 28.57 15.26
CA PHE A 34 -28.03 27.13 15.27
C PHE A 34 -28.10 26.58 13.85
N CYS A 35 -27.06 25.85 13.44
CA CYS A 35 -27.02 25.13 12.18
C CYS A 35 -26.57 23.68 12.40
N ASN A 36 -27.11 22.76 11.60
CA ASN A 36 -26.67 21.36 11.52
C ASN A 36 -26.14 20.98 10.12
N ASP A 37 -26.30 21.87 9.14
CA ASP A 37 -25.67 21.80 7.82
C ASP A 37 -25.50 23.22 7.23
N ALA A 38 -24.80 23.32 6.10
CA ALA A 38 -24.50 24.60 5.45
C ALA A 38 -25.72 25.30 4.83
N THR A 39 -26.83 24.58 4.58
CA THR A 39 -28.04 25.16 3.96
C THR A 39 -28.85 26.01 4.92
N GLU A 40 -28.62 25.84 6.24
CA GLU A 40 -29.27 26.61 7.30
C GLU A 40 -28.63 28.00 7.53
N CYS A 41 -27.46 28.27 6.92
CA CYS A 41 -26.74 29.53 7.10
C CYS A 41 -27.02 30.58 5.99
N ALA A 42 -26.86 31.86 6.31
CA ALA A 42 -27.01 32.92 5.32
C ALA A 42 -25.85 32.91 4.30
N ALA A 43 -26.09 33.46 3.11
CA ALA A 43 -25.07 33.54 2.06
C ALA A 43 -23.78 34.23 2.58
N GLY A 44 -22.63 33.57 2.40
CA GLY A 44 -21.33 34.01 2.92
C GLY A 44 -20.99 33.49 4.32
N GLN A 45 -21.81 32.58 4.87
CA GLN A 45 -21.52 31.87 6.12
C GLN A 45 -21.47 30.35 5.86
N ALA A 46 -20.73 29.62 6.70
CA ALA A 46 -20.72 28.17 6.73
C ALA A 46 -21.07 27.68 8.13
N CYS A 47 -21.64 26.47 8.24
CA CYS A 47 -21.95 25.89 9.52
C CYS A 47 -20.68 25.30 10.16
N ASP A 48 -20.23 25.86 11.29
CA ASP A 48 -19.22 25.20 12.11
C ASP A 48 -19.89 24.08 12.91
N LEU A 49 -19.81 22.84 12.39
CA LEU A 49 -20.42 21.65 13.00
C LEU A 49 -19.89 21.33 14.42
N ARG A 50 -18.78 21.93 14.86
CA ARG A 50 -18.29 21.76 16.24
C ARG A 50 -19.04 22.66 17.22
N SER A 51 -19.37 23.88 16.79
CA SER A 51 -20.13 24.83 17.60
C SER A 51 -21.62 24.84 17.28
N ASN A 52 -22.04 24.20 16.18
CA ASN A 52 -23.35 24.31 15.55
C ASN A 52 -23.75 25.78 15.32
N THR A 53 -22.80 26.64 14.91
CA THR A 53 -23.05 28.06 14.65
C THR A 53 -22.63 28.47 13.24
N CYS A 54 -23.40 29.37 12.63
CA CYS A 54 -23.04 29.96 11.34
C CYS A 54 -21.89 30.95 11.50
N VAL A 55 -20.72 30.61 10.98
CA VAL A 55 -19.54 31.48 10.98
C VAL A 55 -19.39 32.16 9.63
N SER A 56 -19.12 33.47 9.62
CA SER A 56 -18.78 34.18 8.38
C SER A 56 -17.52 33.59 7.79
N LEU A 57 -17.59 33.22 6.50
CA LEU A 57 -16.40 32.80 5.78
C LEU A 57 -15.44 34.00 5.66
N PRO A 58 -14.12 33.79 5.76
CA PRO A 58 -13.14 34.84 5.51
C PRO A 58 -13.42 35.51 4.16
N ASP A 59 -13.34 36.85 4.08
CA ASP A 59 -13.53 37.58 2.83
C ASP A 59 -12.67 36.95 1.71
N GLY A 60 -13.33 36.38 0.70
CA GLY A 60 -12.70 35.68 -0.42
C GLY A 60 -12.88 34.16 -0.45
N MET A 61 -13.35 33.53 0.64
CA MET A 61 -13.87 32.16 0.59
C MET A 61 -15.32 32.19 0.10
N VAL A 62 -15.51 31.87 -1.17
CA VAL A 62 -16.83 31.55 -1.70
C VAL A 62 -17.27 30.25 -1.05
N GLY A 63 -18.22 30.33 -0.13
CA GLY A 63 -18.90 29.15 0.38
C GLY A 63 -19.54 28.42 -0.80
N CYS A 64 -19.16 27.18 -1.02
CA CYS A 64 -19.83 26.32 -1.99
C CYS A 64 -21.01 25.63 -1.30
N ALA A 65 -22.13 25.55 -2.02
CA ALA A 65 -23.26 24.72 -1.60
C ALA A 65 -23.18 23.31 -2.21
N ASP A 66 -22.47 23.19 -3.33
CA ASP A 66 -22.22 21.96 -4.07
C ASP A 66 -20.95 22.11 -4.93
N ASP A 67 -20.53 21.03 -5.58
CA ASP A 67 -19.36 20.99 -6.46
C ASP A 67 -19.48 21.92 -7.69
N LEU A 68 -20.71 22.30 -8.10
CA LEU A 68 -20.92 23.19 -9.24
C LEU A 68 -20.57 24.65 -8.89
N ALA A 69 -20.63 25.01 -7.60
CA ALA A 69 -20.19 26.32 -7.12
C ALA A 69 -18.65 26.45 -7.11
N CYS A 70 -17.92 25.35 -7.30
CA CYS A 70 -16.48 25.30 -7.23
C CYS A 70 -15.77 25.49 -8.59
N GLY A 71 -14.55 26.03 -8.53
CA GLY A 71 -13.72 26.27 -9.71
C GLY A 71 -12.93 25.03 -10.15
N PRO A 72 -12.39 25.00 -11.38
CA PRO A 72 -11.73 23.81 -11.93
C PRO A 72 -10.46 23.38 -11.18
N SER A 73 -9.80 24.30 -10.46
CA SER A 73 -8.61 24.01 -9.65
C SER A 73 -8.93 23.46 -8.25
N ALA A 74 -10.19 23.55 -7.82
CA ALA A 74 -10.65 23.10 -6.52
C ALA A 74 -12.10 22.62 -6.66
N PRO A 75 -12.35 21.54 -7.43
CA PRO A 75 -13.67 21.21 -7.98
C PRO A 75 -14.64 20.59 -6.96
N VAL A 76 -14.17 20.26 -5.75
CA VAL A 76 -14.97 19.56 -4.74
C VAL A 76 -15.36 20.52 -3.64
N CYS A 77 -16.64 20.57 -3.30
CA CYS A 77 -17.11 21.29 -2.14
C CYS A 77 -16.93 20.42 -0.88
N GLY A 78 -16.05 20.85 0.03
CA GLY A 78 -15.87 20.20 1.31
C GLY A 78 -17.09 20.34 2.23
N ASP A 79 -17.17 19.48 3.24
CA ASP A 79 -18.22 19.54 4.26
C ASP A 79 -18.20 20.85 5.07
N ASP A 80 -17.08 21.57 5.04
CA ASP A 80 -16.88 22.90 5.62
C ASP A 80 -17.38 24.04 4.70
N GLY A 81 -17.97 23.70 3.55
CA GLY A 81 -18.39 24.65 2.52
C GLY A 81 -17.22 25.30 1.78
N ALA A 82 -15.99 24.80 1.93
CA ALA A 82 -14.83 25.30 1.22
C ALA A 82 -14.52 24.44 -0.02
N CYS A 83 -14.28 25.10 -1.16
CA CYS A 83 -13.79 24.41 -2.35
C CYS A 83 -12.36 23.90 -2.12
N ARG A 84 -12.11 22.63 -2.47
CA ARG A 84 -10.81 21.97 -2.35
C ARG A 84 -10.50 21.12 -3.59
N ALA A 85 -9.23 20.74 -3.71
CA ALA A 85 -8.81 19.72 -4.65
C ALA A 85 -9.53 18.39 -4.37
N CYS A 86 -9.83 17.64 -5.43
CA CYS A 86 -10.24 16.25 -5.27
C CYS A 86 -9.06 15.41 -4.78
N VAL A 87 -9.34 14.40 -3.96
CA VAL A 87 -8.36 13.42 -3.46
C VAL A 87 -8.69 12.00 -3.89
N ALA A 88 -9.94 11.74 -4.27
CA ALA A 88 -10.40 10.44 -4.75
C ALA A 88 -11.25 10.58 -6.02
N ASP A 89 -11.22 9.54 -6.86
CA ASP A 89 -11.98 9.49 -8.11
C ASP A 89 -13.48 9.69 -7.90
N ALA A 90 -14.03 9.13 -6.82
CA ALA A 90 -15.44 9.20 -6.48
C ALA A 90 -15.92 10.62 -6.13
N GLU A 91 -15.03 11.56 -5.82
CA GLU A 91 -15.38 12.96 -5.55
C GLU A 91 -15.67 13.75 -6.84
N CYS A 92 -15.28 13.22 -8.00
CA CYS A 92 -15.52 13.85 -9.27
C CYS A 92 -16.78 13.29 -9.92
N ALA A 93 -17.64 14.15 -10.48
CA ALA A 93 -18.80 13.72 -11.27
C ALA A 93 -18.42 12.81 -12.47
N SER A 94 -17.23 13.04 -13.04
CA SER A 94 -16.63 12.22 -14.10
C SER A 94 -16.02 10.90 -13.60
N ARG A 95 -15.96 10.70 -12.29
CA ARG A 95 -15.30 9.59 -11.59
C ARG A 95 -13.80 9.49 -11.86
N LEU A 96 -13.15 10.63 -12.11
CA LEU A 96 -11.70 10.68 -12.30
C LEU A 96 -11.08 11.97 -11.74
N CYS A 97 -10.34 11.84 -10.65
CA CYS A 97 -9.55 12.90 -10.02
C CYS A 97 -8.09 12.86 -10.50
N ARG A 98 -7.62 13.91 -11.17
CA ARG A 98 -6.25 13.97 -11.70
C ARG A 98 -5.23 14.19 -10.58
N ASP A 99 -3.97 13.90 -10.86
CA ASP A 99 -2.87 14.05 -9.89
C ASP A 99 -2.68 15.50 -9.40
N ASP A 100 -3.16 16.48 -10.15
CA ASP A 100 -3.12 17.91 -9.80
C ASP A 100 -4.31 18.35 -8.92
N GLY A 101 -5.18 17.40 -8.53
CA GLY A 101 -6.35 17.67 -7.71
C GLY A 101 -7.57 18.20 -8.48
N THR A 102 -7.52 18.20 -9.81
CA THR A 102 -8.64 18.61 -10.66
C THR A 102 -9.48 17.42 -11.13
N CYS A 103 -10.77 17.63 -11.36
CA CYS A 103 -11.63 16.60 -11.94
C CYS A 103 -11.49 16.58 -13.46
N ALA A 104 -11.34 15.39 -14.04
CA ALA A 104 -11.28 15.28 -15.50
C ALA A 104 -12.62 15.65 -16.14
N ALA A 105 -12.58 16.36 -17.27
CA ALA A 105 -13.81 16.67 -17.99
C ALA A 105 -14.39 15.38 -18.61
N PRO A 106 -15.70 15.10 -18.52
CA PRO A 106 -16.29 13.91 -19.12
C PRO A 106 -16.03 13.77 -20.63
N ALA A 107 -15.84 14.89 -21.34
CA ALA A 107 -15.49 14.92 -22.76
C ALA A 107 -14.04 14.48 -23.07
N ASP A 108 -13.18 14.38 -22.04
CA ASP A 108 -11.81 13.88 -22.18
C ASP A 108 -11.71 12.38 -21.88
N LEU A 109 -12.80 11.74 -21.46
CA LEU A 109 -12.81 10.35 -20.96
C LEU A 109 -13.60 9.41 -21.86
N VAL A 110 -13.26 8.13 -21.83
CA VAL A 110 -14.05 7.04 -22.39
C VAL A 110 -14.67 6.26 -21.23
N TYR A 111 -15.96 6.03 -21.27
CA TYR A 111 -16.65 5.26 -20.23
C TYR A 111 -16.93 3.84 -20.70
N LEU A 112 -16.70 2.88 -19.81
CA LEU A 112 -16.89 1.46 -20.04
C LEU A 112 -17.87 0.88 -19.02
N ALA A 113 -18.79 0.03 -19.47
CA ALA A 113 -19.68 -0.73 -18.62
C ALA A 113 -19.93 -2.13 -19.21
N PRO A 114 -20.17 -3.18 -18.39
CA PRO A 114 -20.39 -4.54 -18.91
C PRO A 114 -21.61 -4.63 -19.84
N THR A 115 -22.60 -3.76 -19.63
CA THR A 115 -23.83 -3.66 -20.43
C THR A 115 -23.77 -2.56 -21.49
N GLY A 116 -22.59 -1.98 -21.76
CA GLY A 116 -22.42 -0.92 -22.74
C GLY A 116 -22.60 -1.37 -24.19
N ASP A 117 -22.37 -0.45 -25.13
CA ASP A 117 -22.43 -0.69 -26.58
C ASP A 117 -21.27 0.00 -27.30
N ASP A 118 -20.43 -0.79 -27.99
CA ASP A 118 -19.28 -0.29 -28.76
C ASP A 118 -19.69 0.46 -30.04
N ALA A 119 -20.97 0.40 -30.43
CA ALA A 119 -21.50 1.26 -31.51
C ALA A 119 -21.89 2.67 -31.01
N GLY A 120 -21.92 2.88 -29.69
CA GLY A 120 -22.28 4.14 -29.06
C GLY A 120 -21.14 5.18 -29.05
N PRO A 121 -21.39 6.36 -28.45
CA PRO A 121 -20.39 7.42 -28.33
C PRO A 121 -19.37 7.18 -27.19
N CYS A 122 -19.55 6.13 -26.38
CA CYS A 122 -18.73 5.84 -25.21
C CYS A 122 -18.69 6.96 -24.15
N SER A 123 -19.80 7.68 -24.01
CA SER A 123 -20.00 8.67 -22.97
C SER A 123 -20.47 8.02 -21.67
N GLN A 124 -20.54 8.79 -20.58
CA GLN A 124 -21.02 8.30 -19.29
C GLN A 124 -22.44 7.71 -19.37
N ASP A 125 -23.33 8.34 -20.14
CA ASP A 125 -24.71 7.89 -20.34
C ASP A 125 -24.87 6.77 -21.39
N ALA A 126 -23.85 6.56 -22.23
CA ALA A 126 -23.83 5.54 -23.28
C ALA A 126 -22.42 4.93 -23.37
N PRO A 127 -22.00 4.15 -22.37
CA PRO A 127 -20.64 3.63 -22.25
C PRO A 127 -20.36 2.55 -23.32
N CYS A 128 -19.08 2.38 -23.71
CA CYS A 128 -18.72 1.21 -24.51
C CYS A 128 -18.83 -0.07 -23.68
N ARG A 129 -18.83 -1.21 -24.38
CA ARG A 129 -18.87 -2.54 -23.79
C ARG A 129 -17.49 -3.13 -23.57
N THR A 130 -16.59 -2.99 -24.54
CA THR A 130 -15.33 -3.73 -24.55
C THR A 130 -14.11 -2.83 -24.31
N PHE A 131 -13.17 -3.34 -23.51
CA PHE A 131 -11.95 -2.62 -23.18
C PHE A 131 -11.09 -2.30 -24.42
N PRO A 132 -10.86 -3.22 -25.37
CA PRO A 132 -10.07 -2.92 -26.57
C PRO A 132 -10.65 -1.78 -27.41
N HIS A 133 -11.98 -1.69 -27.50
CA HIS A 133 -12.63 -0.59 -28.21
C HIS A 133 -12.40 0.75 -27.51
N ALA A 134 -12.62 0.81 -26.18
CA ALA A 134 -12.37 2.02 -25.41
C ALA A 134 -10.90 2.47 -25.48
N PHE A 135 -9.96 1.53 -25.42
CA PHE A 135 -8.54 1.82 -25.53
C PHE A 135 -8.16 2.40 -26.89
N ALA A 136 -8.71 1.86 -27.99
CA ALA A 136 -8.46 2.39 -29.33
C ALA A 136 -8.91 3.86 -29.47
N LEU A 137 -9.99 4.28 -28.79
CA LEU A 137 -10.45 5.67 -28.79
C LEU A 137 -9.50 6.62 -28.06
N VAL A 138 -8.90 6.16 -26.95
CA VAL A 138 -7.85 6.89 -26.22
C VAL A 138 -6.58 7.00 -27.06
N ASP A 139 -6.13 5.89 -27.64
CA ASP A 139 -4.88 5.86 -28.43
C ASP A 139 -4.97 6.69 -29.72
N ALA A 140 -6.15 6.73 -30.35
CA ALA A 140 -6.45 7.64 -31.46
C ALA A 140 -6.31 9.13 -31.09
N GLY A 141 -6.29 9.44 -29.79
CA GLY A 141 -5.88 10.75 -29.27
C GLY A 141 -6.99 11.74 -28.99
N SER A 142 -8.24 11.28 -29.02
CA SER A 142 -9.39 12.12 -28.72
C SER A 142 -9.68 12.21 -27.22
N ARG A 143 -9.10 11.31 -26.41
CA ARG A 143 -9.39 11.11 -24.98
C ARG A 143 -8.09 10.83 -24.22
N THR A 144 -8.13 11.00 -22.90
CA THR A 144 -6.97 10.93 -22.00
C THR A 144 -7.09 9.84 -20.93
N GLY A 145 -8.26 9.21 -20.80
CA GLY A 145 -8.46 8.14 -19.83
C GLY A 145 -9.71 7.29 -20.08
N ILE A 146 -9.76 6.16 -19.39
CA ILE A 146 -10.83 5.17 -19.41
C ILE A 146 -11.38 5.05 -17.99
N VAL A 147 -12.69 5.21 -17.83
CA VAL A 147 -13.41 5.02 -16.57
C VAL A 147 -14.29 3.79 -16.69
N LEU A 148 -14.08 2.81 -15.82
CA LEU A 148 -14.82 1.56 -15.79
C LEU A 148 -15.87 1.63 -14.69
N ALA A 149 -17.12 1.34 -15.05
CA ALA A 149 -18.15 1.03 -14.06
C ALA A 149 -17.82 -0.27 -13.30
N ALA A 150 -18.54 -0.53 -12.20
CA ALA A 150 -18.46 -1.80 -11.51
C ALA A 150 -18.83 -2.97 -12.45
N GLY A 151 -18.13 -4.09 -12.31
CA GLY A 151 -18.33 -5.31 -13.06
C GLY A 151 -17.04 -5.97 -13.54
N ASP A 152 -17.22 -7.11 -14.20
CA ASP A 152 -16.15 -7.90 -14.78
C ASP A 152 -16.00 -7.61 -16.27
N TYR A 153 -14.78 -7.29 -16.67
CA TYR A 153 -14.41 -7.01 -18.06
C TYR A 153 -13.42 -8.06 -18.52
N GLY A 154 -13.92 -9.04 -19.26
CA GLY A 154 -13.09 -10.04 -19.91
C GLY A 154 -12.63 -9.57 -21.29
N PHE A 155 -11.40 -9.90 -21.65
CA PHE A 155 -10.97 -9.89 -23.05
C PHE A 155 -10.08 -11.11 -23.35
N THR A 156 -10.15 -11.57 -24.60
CA THR A 156 -9.49 -12.80 -25.04
C THR A 156 -7.97 -12.70 -24.92
N GLU A 157 -7.34 -13.87 -24.75
CA GLU A 157 -5.89 -14.09 -24.73
C GLU A 157 -5.15 -13.27 -25.81
N ASP A 158 -3.93 -12.82 -25.46
CA ASP A 158 -2.99 -12.07 -26.33
C ASP A 158 -3.40 -10.65 -26.76
N THR A 159 -4.40 -10.02 -26.13
CA THR A 159 -4.64 -8.60 -26.39
C THR A 159 -3.49 -7.76 -25.82
N VAL A 160 -2.55 -7.39 -26.68
CA VAL A 160 -1.48 -6.43 -26.36
C VAL A 160 -2.02 -5.03 -26.59
N LEU A 161 -2.16 -4.27 -25.51
CA LEU A 161 -2.55 -2.87 -25.56
C LEU A 161 -1.29 -2.01 -25.54
N GLU A 162 -0.95 -1.40 -26.67
CA GLU A 162 0.20 -0.53 -26.81
C GLU A 162 -0.26 0.91 -27.06
N SER A 163 0.27 1.85 -26.29
CA SER A 163 0.10 3.28 -26.59
C SER A 163 1.39 4.02 -26.28
N ALA A 164 1.73 4.96 -27.16
CA ALA A 164 2.80 5.93 -26.94
C ALA A 164 2.34 7.17 -26.16
N ARG A 165 1.06 7.23 -25.77
CA ARG A 165 0.45 8.34 -25.03
C ARG A 165 0.28 7.97 -23.57
N ASP A 166 0.17 9.00 -22.75
CA ASP A 166 -0.23 8.83 -21.36
C ASP A 166 -1.68 8.35 -21.31
N VAL A 167 -1.93 7.30 -20.52
CA VAL A 167 -3.25 6.70 -20.36
C VAL A 167 -3.56 6.57 -18.86
N THR A 168 -4.74 7.01 -18.45
CA THR A 168 -5.26 6.75 -17.11
C THR A 168 -6.43 5.77 -17.19
N ILE A 169 -6.39 4.71 -16.40
CA ILE A 169 -7.45 3.69 -16.29
C ILE A 169 -7.93 3.71 -14.84
N ALA A 170 -9.20 4.03 -14.63
CA ALA A 170 -9.81 4.08 -13.31
C ALA A 170 -11.03 3.15 -13.23
N GLY A 171 -11.09 2.31 -12.20
CA GLY A 171 -12.28 1.52 -11.88
C GLY A 171 -13.12 2.14 -10.77
N ALA A 172 -14.27 1.52 -10.50
CA ALA A 172 -15.17 1.92 -9.43
C ALA A 172 -14.65 1.55 -8.02
N GLY A 173 -13.62 0.70 -7.95
CA GLY A 173 -13.00 0.21 -6.72
C GLY A 173 -12.37 -1.16 -6.93
N ARG A 174 -11.28 -1.47 -6.19
CA ARG A 174 -10.55 -2.75 -6.36
C ARG A 174 -11.42 -4.00 -6.19
N THR A 175 -12.49 -3.94 -5.40
CA THR A 175 -13.45 -5.04 -5.20
C THR A 175 -14.67 -4.99 -6.11
N GLU A 176 -14.85 -3.90 -6.86
CA GLU A 176 -16.05 -3.64 -7.67
C GLU A 176 -15.79 -3.76 -9.16
N THR A 177 -14.59 -3.42 -9.61
CA THR A 177 -14.16 -3.51 -11.00
C THR A 177 -13.06 -4.54 -11.12
N ARG A 178 -13.27 -5.56 -11.95
CA ARG A 178 -12.27 -6.56 -12.31
C ARG A 178 -12.02 -6.50 -13.81
N LEU A 179 -10.79 -6.22 -14.19
CA LEU A 179 -10.31 -6.37 -15.55
C LEU A 179 -9.61 -7.74 -15.64
N ASP A 180 -10.40 -8.74 -16.04
CA ASP A 180 -9.92 -10.10 -16.24
C ASP A 180 -9.26 -10.20 -17.61
N ASN A 181 -7.98 -9.89 -17.63
CA ASN A 181 -7.17 -10.15 -18.80
C ASN A 181 -6.72 -11.61 -18.76
N GLN A 182 -7.10 -12.38 -19.77
CA GLN A 182 -6.26 -13.52 -20.13
C GLN A 182 -5.10 -13.06 -21.02
N GLY A 183 -5.08 -11.79 -21.41
CA GLY A 183 -4.01 -11.14 -22.17
C GLY A 183 -3.10 -10.27 -21.30
N THR A 184 -2.20 -9.53 -21.94
CA THR A 184 -1.21 -8.71 -21.25
C THR A 184 -1.41 -7.23 -21.57
N ILE A 185 -1.61 -6.39 -20.55
CA ILE A 185 -1.48 -4.94 -20.72
C ILE A 185 0.01 -4.61 -20.82
N THR A 186 0.45 -3.99 -21.92
CA THR A 186 1.87 -3.68 -22.18
C THR A 186 2.08 -2.20 -22.47
N ALA A 187 2.48 -1.42 -21.47
CA ALA A 187 2.93 -0.05 -21.72
C ALA A 187 4.27 -0.05 -22.48
N ARG A 188 4.34 0.66 -23.62
CA ARG A 188 5.54 0.79 -24.46
C ARG A 188 5.93 2.26 -24.70
N GLY A 189 7.16 2.48 -25.16
CA GLY A 189 7.67 3.79 -25.55
C GLY A 189 8.04 4.67 -24.36
N THR A 190 7.57 5.93 -24.34
CA THR A 190 7.80 6.91 -23.26
C THR A 190 6.52 7.27 -22.50
N ALA A 191 5.46 6.49 -22.71
CA ALA A 191 4.16 6.74 -22.12
C ALA A 191 4.17 6.56 -20.60
N ARG A 192 3.38 7.38 -19.90
CA ARG A 192 3.02 7.18 -18.51
C ARG A 192 1.62 6.57 -18.40
N TRP A 193 1.57 5.36 -17.90
CA TRP A 193 0.32 4.64 -17.64
C TRP A 193 -0.02 4.73 -16.17
N ARG A 194 -1.28 5.05 -15.87
CA ARG A 194 -1.82 5.08 -14.51
C ARG A 194 -2.99 4.11 -14.44
N VAL A 195 -2.97 3.22 -13.47
CA VAL A 195 -4.08 2.31 -13.20
C VAL A 195 -4.50 2.42 -11.76
N ARG A 196 -5.79 2.60 -11.49
CA ARG A 196 -6.28 2.71 -10.12
C ARG A 196 -7.69 2.24 -9.89
N GLY A 197 -7.99 1.83 -8.65
CA GLY A 197 -9.33 1.46 -8.24
C GLY A 197 -9.90 0.25 -8.97
N LEU A 198 -9.08 -0.75 -9.32
CA LEU A 198 -9.55 -1.99 -9.93
C LEU A 198 -8.68 -3.20 -9.60
N THR A 199 -9.25 -4.39 -9.78
CA THR A 199 -8.49 -5.65 -9.82
C THR A 199 -8.04 -5.93 -11.24
N LEU A 200 -6.74 -6.07 -11.45
CA LEU A 200 -6.11 -6.49 -12.70
C LEU A 200 -5.66 -7.94 -12.57
N VAL A 201 -5.94 -8.74 -13.57
CA VAL A 201 -5.11 -9.90 -13.84
C VAL A 201 -3.84 -9.41 -14.54
N THR A 202 -2.67 -9.98 -14.24
CA THR A 202 -1.33 -9.74 -14.81
C THR A 202 -1.05 -8.42 -15.59
N VAL A 203 -0.04 -7.66 -15.18
CA VAL A 203 0.36 -6.39 -15.83
C VAL A 203 1.83 -6.38 -16.22
N TYR A 204 2.14 -6.06 -17.47
CA TYR A 204 3.52 -5.86 -17.93
C TYR A 204 3.79 -4.39 -18.30
N CYS A 205 4.89 -3.83 -17.82
CA CYS A 205 5.46 -2.60 -18.35
C CYS A 205 6.73 -2.96 -19.11
N VAL A 206 6.76 -2.75 -20.43
CA VAL A 206 7.92 -3.07 -21.27
C VAL A 206 8.33 -1.82 -22.03
N GLY A 207 9.22 -1.03 -21.44
CA GLY A 207 9.76 0.15 -22.09
C GLY A 207 10.71 -0.22 -23.22
N THR A 208 10.70 0.53 -24.33
CA THR A 208 11.71 0.42 -25.38
C THR A 208 12.82 1.48 -25.22
N GLY A 209 12.77 2.29 -24.15
CA GLY A 209 13.72 3.34 -23.84
C GLY A 209 13.41 4.02 -22.50
N ALA A 210 14.23 5.02 -22.15
CA ALA A 210 14.03 5.81 -20.94
C ALA A 210 12.72 6.62 -21.03
N GLY A 211 11.85 6.49 -20.03
CA GLY A 211 10.66 7.32 -19.86
C GLY A 211 9.33 6.58 -19.73
N ALA A 212 9.24 5.32 -20.19
CA ALA A 212 8.08 4.48 -19.89
C ALA A 212 7.90 4.37 -18.38
N SER A 213 6.69 4.63 -17.91
CA SER A 213 6.34 4.46 -16.50
C SER A 213 4.96 3.84 -16.35
N LEU A 214 4.85 2.94 -15.38
CA LEU A 214 3.60 2.36 -14.94
C LEU A 214 3.40 2.71 -13.47
N GLU A 215 2.29 3.39 -13.20
CA GLU A 215 1.84 3.74 -11.88
C GLU A 215 0.56 2.99 -11.55
N VAL A 216 0.56 2.27 -10.43
CA VAL A 216 -0.60 1.50 -9.96
C VAL A 216 -0.98 2.01 -8.57
N ARG A 217 -2.24 2.41 -8.36
CA ARG A 217 -2.73 2.90 -7.05
C ARG A 217 -4.03 2.24 -6.66
N ASP A 218 -4.25 1.97 -5.37
CA ASP A 218 -5.55 1.48 -4.86
C ASP A 218 -6.10 0.28 -5.66
N ALA A 219 -5.23 -0.67 -5.98
CA ALA A 219 -5.52 -1.75 -6.92
C ALA A 219 -5.19 -3.11 -6.31
N SER A 220 -5.73 -4.16 -6.92
CA SER A 220 -5.28 -5.53 -6.67
C SER A 220 -4.76 -6.13 -7.97
N LEU A 221 -3.56 -6.70 -7.93
CA LEU A 221 -2.97 -7.42 -9.05
C LEU A 221 -2.99 -8.91 -8.72
N VAL A 222 -3.59 -9.74 -9.57
CA VAL A 222 -3.72 -11.17 -9.34
C VAL A 222 -3.05 -11.95 -10.46
N GLY A 223 -2.07 -12.78 -10.12
CA GLY A 223 -1.41 -13.66 -11.07
C GLY A 223 -2.33 -14.78 -11.52
N THR A 224 -2.16 -15.23 -12.76
CA THR A 224 -2.86 -16.39 -13.33
C THR A 224 -1.86 -17.42 -13.83
N SER A 225 -2.32 -18.67 -13.90
CA SER A 225 -1.58 -19.82 -14.42
C SER A 225 -0.94 -19.62 -15.80
N LEU A 226 -1.44 -18.67 -16.59
CA LEU A 226 -0.96 -18.40 -17.95
C LEU A 226 0.37 -17.63 -17.96
N HIS A 227 0.75 -17.01 -16.84
CA HIS A 227 1.85 -16.06 -16.79
C HIS A 227 2.75 -16.26 -15.57
N ASP A 228 4.05 -16.29 -15.82
CA ASP A 228 5.10 -16.49 -14.82
C ASP A 228 5.18 -15.35 -13.78
N ASN A 229 4.57 -14.18 -14.04
CA ASN A 229 4.64 -13.03 -13.13
C ASN A 229 3.32 -12.30 -13.08
N THR A 230 2.92 -11.82 -11.90
CA THR A 230 1.76 -10.95 -11.74
C THR A 230 2.07 -9.54 -12.26
N LEU A 231 3.29 -9.06 -12.00
CA LEU A 231 3.77 -7.75 -12.44
C LEU A 231 5.18 -7.89 -13.02
N LEU A 232 5.37 -7.50 -14.27
CA LEU A 232 6.70 -7.45 -14.91
C LEU A 232 7.01 -6.03 -15.32
N ALA A 233 8.11 -5.46 -14.85
CA ALA A 233 8.66 -4.23 -15.42
C ALA A 233 10.00 -4.53 -16.08
N SER A 234 10.06 -4.37 -17.40
CA SER A 234 11.30 -4.38 -18.17
C SER A 234 11.55 -2.98 -18.70
N THR A 235 12.73 -2.41 -18.43
CA THR A 235 13.15 -1.11 -19.01
C THR A 235 12.13 0.02 -18.81
N CYS A 236 11.39 -0.04 -17.71
CA CYS A 236 10.30 0.87 -17.34
C CYS A 236 10.41 1.26 -15.86
N ALA A 237 9.93 2.45 -15.49
CA ALA A 237 9.79 2.84 -14.09
C ALA A 237 8.44 2.37 -13.54
N LEU A 238 8.47 1.53 -12.51
CA LEU A 238 7.29 1.06 -11.82
C LEU A 238 7.06 1.88 -10.54
N SER A 239 5.83 2.32 -10.30
CA SER A 239 5.40 2.92 -9.04
C SER A 239 4.12 2.22 -8.57
N THR A 240 4.06 1.78 -7.31
CA THR A 240 2.85 1.21 -6.72
C THR A 240 2.55 1.89 -5.39
N SER A 241 1.30 2.28 -5.15
CA SER A 241 0.83 2.80 -3.85
C SER A 241 -0.45 2.09 -3.44
N ASP A 242 -0.50 1.51 -2.23
CA ASP A 242 -1.73 0.88 -1.71
C ASP A 242 -2.23 -0.25 -2.64
N VAL A 243 -1.29 -1.10 -3.06
CA VAL A 243 -1.53 -2.19 -4.01
C VAL A 243 -1.36 -3.54 -3.32
N ASP A 244 -2.30 -4.45 -3.55
CA ASP A 244 -2.17 -5.85 -3.19
C ASP A 244 -1.74 -6.66 -4.42
N VAL A 245 -0.57 -7.28 -4.40
CA VAL A 245 -0.05 -8.14 -5.47
C VAL A 245 -0.09 -9.59 -5.01
N VAL A 246 -0.89 -10.41 -5.68
CA VAL A 246 -0.98 -11.85 -5.42
C VAL A 246 -0.23 -12.59 -6.50
N ALA A 247 0.83 -13.31 -6.12
CA ALA A 247 1.61 -14.13 -7.04
C ALA A 247 0.76 -15.21 -7.71
N ASN A 248 1.17 -15.63 -8.91
CA ASN A 248 0.58 -16.77 -9.59
C ASN A 248 0.71 -18.03 -8.71
N PRO A 249 -0.39 -18.75 -8.41
CA PRO A 249 -0.36 -19.97 -7.61
C PRO A 249 0.31 -21.17 -8.31
N ASP A 250 0.55 -21.10 -9.63
CA ASP A 250 1.07 -22.24 -10.36
C ASP A 250 2.60 -22.42 -10.21
N PRO A 251 3.08 -23.66 -10.02
CA PRO A 251 4.50 -23.97 -9.96
C PRO A 251 5.13 -23.91 -11.35
N SER A 252 5.59 -22.74 -11.80
CA SER A 252 6.58 -22.75 -12.87
C SER A 252 7.93 -23.22 -12.31
N PRO A 253 8.65 -24.09 -13.05
CA PRO A 253 10.03 -24.46 -12.71
C PRO A 253 11.04 -23.34 -13.03
N LEU A 254 10.60 -22.25 -13.67
CA LEU A 254 11.46 -21.17 -14.15
C LEU A 254 11.66 -20.04 -13.12
N GLY A 255 11.06 -20.18 -11.94
CA GLY A 255 11.21 -19.25 -10.83
C GLY A 255 10.37 -18.00 -11.05
N ASP A 256 9.08 -18.12 -10.80
CA ASP A 256 8.13 -17.02 -10.93
C ASP A 256 8.37 -15.95 -9.87
N ALA A 257 8.06 -14.70 -10.18
CA ALA A 257 8.03 -13.65 -9.17
C ALA A 257 6.69 -12.93 -9.19
N ALA A 258 6.18 -12.56 -8.01
CA ALA A 258 4.97 -11.73 -7.96
C ALA A 258 5.25 -10.40 -8.69
N ILE A 259 6.42 -9.82 -8.41
CA ILE A 259 6.96 -8.67 -9.12
C ILE A 259 8.34 -9.02 -9.68
N ARG A 260 8.53 -8.85 -11.00
CA ARG A 260 9.82 -9.01 -11.67
C ARG A 260 10.27 -7.70 -12.29
N LEU A 261 11.51 -7.31 -11.98
CA LEU A 261 12.16 -6.13 -12.55
C LEU A 261 13.36 -6.57 -13.39
N SER A 262 13.43 -6.08 -14.63
CA SER A 262 14.52 -6.33 -15.58
C SER A 262 15.00 -5.01 -16.17
N ALA A 263 16.16 -4.52 -15.73
CA ALA A 263 16.65 -3.19 -16.08
C ALA A 263 15.61 -2.06 -15.86
N ALA A 264 14.82 -2.19 -14.78
CA ALA A 264 13.73 -1.30 -14.41
C ALA A 264 13.98 -0.70 -13.01
N SER A 265 13.41 0.48 -12.75
CA SER A 265 13.32 1.02 -11.39
C SER A 265 11.94 0.70 -10.80
N ALA A 266 11.87 0.60 -9.47
CA ALA A 266 10.60 0.43 -8.77
C ALA A 266 10.53 1.32 -7.53
N HIS A 267 9.35 1.87 -7.28
CA HIS A 267 8.99 2.52 -6.02
C HIS A 267 7.71 1.88 -5.48
N LEU A 268 7.82 1.13 -4.40
CA LEU A 268 6.71 0.41 -3.78
C LEU A 268 6.37 1.06 -2.45
N VAL A 269 5.16 1.58 -2.31
CA VAL A 269 4.69 2.28 -1.10
C VAL A 269 3.42 1.62 -0.61
N ARG A 270 3.39 1.16 0.65
CA ARG A 270 2.21 0.46 1.21
C ARG A 270 1.72 -0.69 0.31
N THR A 271 2.67 -1.39 -0.32
CA THR A 271 2.37 -2.51 -1.22
C THR A 271 2.41 -3.80 -0.42
N THR A 272 1.35 -4.61 -0.52
CA THR A 272 1.34 -5.96 0.04
C THR A 272 1.57 -6.96 -1.07
N VAL A 273 2.63 -7.76 -0.97
CA VAL A 273 2.96 -8.81 -1.93
C VAL A 273 2.77 -10.17 -1.27
N HIS A 274 1.84 -10.96 -1.83
CA HIS A 274 1.58 -12.34 -1.43
C HIS A 274 2.36 -13.29 -2.35
N GLY A 275 3.38 -13.94 -1.80
CA GLY A 275 4.08 -15.04 -2.47
C GLY A 275 3.18 -16.26 -2.61
N SER A 276 3.41 -17.06 -3.65
CA SER A 276 2.75 -18.35 -3.85
C SER A 276 3.59 -19.51 -3.31
N ALA A 277 2.94 -20.62 -2.97
CA ALA A 277 3.56 -21.80 -2.35
C ALA A 277 4.59 -22.53 -3.24
N THR A 278 4.78 -22.08 -4.46
CA THR A 278 5.56 -22.79 -5.48
C THR A 278 6.59 -21.85 -6.10
N SER A 279 7.87 -22.12 -5.87
CA SER A 279 9.03 -21.47 -6.54
C SER A 279 9.13 -19.95 -6.42
N SER A 280 8.14 -19.26 -5.85
CA SER A 280 7.96 -17.86 -6.16
C SER A 280 8.86 -16.97 -5.32
N ILE A 281 9.38 -15.94 -5.98
CA ILE A 281 10.05 -14.81 -5.34
C ILE A 281 8.99 -13.72 -5.14
N GLY A 282 8.89 -13.11 -3.96
CA GLY A 282 7.98 -11.97 -3.77
C GLY A 282 8.32 -10.84 -4.75
N LEU A 283 9.56 -10.36 -4.71
CA LEU A 283 10.12 -9.40 -5.65
C LEU A 283 11.49 -9.89 -6.15
N SER A 284 11.62 -10.08 -7.45
CA SER A 284 12.88 -10.39 -8.11
C SER A 284 13.34 -9.20 -8.95
N ALA A 285 14.45 -8.59 -8.60
CA ALA A 285 15.12 -7.58 -9.42
C ALA A 285 16.47 -8.11 -9.91
N LEU A 286 16.53 -8.44 -11.20
CA LEU A 286 17.75 -8.93 -11.84
C LEU A 286 18.31 -7.85 -12.77
N GLY A 287 19.52 -7.39 -12.46
CA GLY A 287 20.33 -6.64 -13.41
C GLY A 287 19.80 -5.25 -13.75
N ALA A 288 19.58 -4.40 -12.74
CA ALA A 288 19.72 -2.97 -12.96
C ALA A 288 21.14 -2.71 -13.47
N HIS A 289 21.33 -2.60 -14.78
CA HIS A 289 22.65 -2.37 -15.36
C HIS A 289 23.27 -1.15 -14.69
N ALA A 290 24.46 -1.33 -14.09
CA ALA A 290 25.25 -0.26 -13.51
C ALA A 290 25.38 0.88 -14.53
N GLY A 291 24.79 2.03 -14.22
CA GLY A 291 24.76 3.21 -15.10
C GLY A 291 23.37 3.66 -15.59
N THR A 292 22.32 2.86 -15.41
CA THR A 292 20.95 3.26 -15.83
C THR A 292 20.18 4.07 -14.78
N GLY A 293 20.70 4.20 -13.56
CA GLY A 293 19.97 4.82 -12.44
C GLY A 293 18.80 3.97 -11.91
N ALA A 294 18.63 2.75 -12.42
CA ALA A 294 17.61 1.82 -11.93
C ALA A 294 17.94 1.40 -10.49
N GLY A 295 16.96 1.56 -9.59
CA GLY A 295 17.01 1.19 -8.19
C GLY A 295 15.61 0.79 -7.70
N VAL A 296 15.56 0.15 -6.53
CA VAL A 296 14.30 -0.27 -5.90
C VAL A 296 14.17 0.48 -4.58
N THR A 297 13.09 1.26 -4.45
CA THR A 297 12.66 1.86 -3.19
C THR A 297 11.42 1.13 -2.68
N ILE A 298 11.44 0.69 -1.43
CA ILE A 298 10.36 -0.03 -0.76
C ILE A 298 10.04 0.70 0.54
N GLU A 299 8.81 1.16 0.72
CA GLU A 299 8.39 1.95 1.88
C GLU A 299 7.07 1.40 2.42
N ALA A 300 6.97 1.25 3.75
CA ALA A 300 5.73 0.83 4.42
C ALA A 300 5.09 -0.45 3.83
N SER A 301 5.89 -1.34 3.23
CA SER A 301 5.39 -2.44 2.39
C SER A 301 5.53 -3.79 3.10
N ARG A 302 4.74 -4.78 2.67
CA ARG A 302 4.65 -6.10 3.31
C ARG A 302 4.83 -7.20 2.28
N PHE A 303 5.74 -8.14 2.54
CA PHE A 303 5.96 -9.33 1.71
C PHE A 303 5.62 -10.55 2.55
N ILE A 304 4.66 -11.34 2.10
CA ILE A 304 4.07 -12.43 2.88
C ILE A 304 3.96 -13.66 1.99
N GLY A 305 4.50 -14.80 2.39
CA GLY A 305 4.04 -16.07 1.82
C GLY A 305 5.07 -17.18 1.76
N PRO A 306 4.62 -18.42 1.53
CA PRO A 306 5.44 -19.63 1.53
C PRO A 306 6.33 -19.80 0.27
N GLY A 307 6.66 -18.70 -0.41
CA GLY A 307 7.55 -18.72 -1.58
C GLY A 307 8.99 -19.06 -1.21
N TYR A 308 9.89 -19.12 -2.20
CA TYR A 308 11.30 -19.41 -1.94
C TYR A 308 11.98 -18.21 -1.28
N GLU A 309 11.92 -17.04 -1.90
CA GLU A 309 12.60 -15.84 -1.43
C GLU A 309 11.62 -14.67 -1.35
N GLY A 310 11.72 -13.85 -0.31
CA GLY A 310 10.91 -12.63 -0.23
C GLY A 310 11.36 -11.62 -1.27
N LEU A 311 12.63 -11.23 -1.19
CA LEU A 311 13.25 -10.21 -2.04
C LEU A 311 14.58 -10.76 -2.57
N ASP A 312 14.72 -10.91 -3.89
CA ASP A 312 15.99 -11.23 -4.58
C ASP A 312 16.44 -10.02 -5.42
N LEU A 313 17.37 -9.24 -4.89
CA LEU A 313 17.82 -7.96 -5.45
C LEU A 313 19.29 -8.06 -5.84
N ARG A 314 19.57 -8.24 -7.13
CA ARG A 314 20.94 -8.42 -7.65
C ARG A 314 21.40 -7.22 -8.47
N GLN A 315 22.59 -6.74 -8.16
CA GLN A 315 23.29 -5.64 -8.84
C GLN A 315 22.44 -4.37 -8.91
N THR A 316 21.57 -4.14 -7.93
CA THR A 316 20.58 -3.06 -7.94
C THR A 316 20.66 -2.29 -6.62
N PRO A 317 20.82 -0.96 -6.64
CA PRO A 317 20.63 -0.14 -5.45
C PRO A 317 19.25 -0.37 -4.83
N VAL A 318 19.21 -0.71 -3.55
CA VAL A 318 17.97 -0.87 -2.79
C VAL A 318 17.92 0.13 -1.65
N ARG A 319 16.75 0.78 -1.51
CA ARG A 319 16.32 1.49 -0.31
C ARG A 319 15.06 0.81 0.21
N MET A 320 15.05 0.41 1.46
CA MET A 320 13.91 -0.22 2.11
C MET A 320 13.70 0.42 3.48
N ASP A 321 12.49 0.87 3.76
CA ASP A 321 12.14 1.55 5.00
C ASP A 321 10.76 1.10 5.50
N ALA A 322 10.58 1.03 6.82
CA ALA A 322 9.30 0.76 7.47
C ALA A 322 8.57 -0.49 6.93
N SER A 323 9.30 -1.53 6.51
CA SER A 323 8.73 -2.64 5.72
C SER A 323 8.89 -3.99 6.42
N SER A 324 8.07 -4.98 6.03
CA SER A 324 8.12 -6.32 6.63
C SER A 324 8.20 -7.45 5.59
N VAL A 325 8.92 -8.52 5.93
CA VAL A 325 9.04 -9.72 5.10
C VAL A 325 8.90 -10.97 5.96
N THR A 326 7.95 -11.84 5.61
CA THR A 326 7.64 -13.02 6.42
C THR A 326 7.17 -14.24 5.62
N GLY A 327 7.50 -15.42 6.15
CA GLY A 327 6.94 -16.71 5.71
C GLY A 327 7.66 -17.37 4.53
N PHE A 328 8.71 -16.77 3.98
CA PHE A 328 9.42 -17.33 2.81
C PHE A 328 10.34 -18.49 3.22
N GLY A 329 10.46 -19.53 2.41
CA GLY A 329 11.14 -20.79 2.75
C GLY A 329 12.67 -20.80 2.65
N LEU A 330 13.29 -19.85 1.95
CA LEU A 330 14.76 -19.70 1.87
C LEU A 330 15.25 -18.46 2.61
N SER A 331 14.97 -17.27 2.07
CA SER A 331 15.45 -16.01 2.63
C SER A 331 14.38 -14.93 2.52
N ALA A 332 14.38 -14.01 3.47
CA ALA A 332 13.53 -12.84 3.46
C ALA A 332 14.07 -11.80 2.47
N LEU A 333 15.35 -11.48 2.58
CA LEU A 333 16.03 -10.47 1.77
C LEU A 333 17.39 -10.99 1.33
N MET A 334 17.61 -11.01 0.02
CA MET A 334 18.90 -11.24 -0.58
C MET A 334 19.30 -10.02 -1.42
N VAL A 335 20.42 -9.39 -1.05
CA VAL A 335 21.04 -8.33 -1.83
C VAL A 335 22.43 -8.78 -2.27
N THR A 336 22.67 -8.83 -3.59
CA THR A 336 23.98 -9.21 -4.15
C THR A 336 24.49 -8.15 -5.13
N GLY A 337 25.51 -7.38 -4.76
CA GLY A 337 25.98 -6.24 -5.56
C GLY A 337 25.17 -4.96 -5.34
N GLY A 338 25.52 -3.87 -6.02
CA GLY A 338 24.82 -2.58 -5.88
C GLY A 338 25.10 -1.91 -4.53
N SER A 339 24.11 -1.24 -3.95
CA SER A 339 24.16 -0.64 -2.60
C SER A 339 22.86 -0.98 -1.85
N ALA A 340 22.91 -1.03 -0.53
CA ALA A 340 21.73 -1.28 0.29
C ALA A 340 21.60 -0.25 1.42
N ASP A 341 20.40 0.34 1.53
CA ASP A 341 19.96 1.18 2.64
C ASP A 341 18.65 0.57 3.18
N VAL A 342 18.72 -0.13 4.31
CA VAL A 342 17.60 -0.86 4.90
C VAL A 342 17.41 -0.39 6.34
N THR A 343 16.30 0.27 6.60
CA THR A 343 15.96 0.85 7.90
C THR A 343 14.55 0.46 8.35
N ASN A 344 14.33 0.50 9.66
CA ASN A 344 13.00 0.35 10.27
C ASN A 344 12.22 -0.87 9.78
N SER A 345 12.90 -1.97 9.43
CA SER A 345 12.26 -3.11 8.77
C SER A 345 12.28 -4.38 9.60
N VAL A 346 11.25 -5.21 9.45
CA VAL A 346 11.05 -6.45 10.21
C VAL A 346 11.15 -7.68 9.30
N PHE A 347 12.07 -8.58 9.61
CA PHE A 347 12.27 -9.84 8.90
C PHE A 347 12.03 -11.01 9.85
N HIS A 348 10.91 -11.72 9.69
CA HIS A 348 10.56 -12.79 10.64
C HIS A 348 9.96 -14.04 10.04
N HIS A 349 10.22 -15.18 10.70
CA HIS A 349 9.68 -16.48 10.30
C HIS A 349 9.95 -16.83 8.83
N ASN A 350 11.13 -16.47 8.33
CA ASN A 350 11.63 -16.86 7.02
C ASN A 350 12.66 -18.00 7.13
N GLY A 351 12.94 -18.64 6.01
CA GLY A 351 13.81 -19.78 5.87
C GLY A 351 13.21 -21.11 6.31
N SER A 352 13.99 -22.19 6.14
CA SER A 352 13.64 -23.55 6.53
C SER A 352 14.88 -24.31 6.98
N THR A 353 14.68 -25.41 7.71
CA THR A 353 15.79 -26.26 8.17
C THR A 353 16.29 -27.26 7.13
N VAL A 354 15.62 -27.36 5.97
CA VAL A 354 15.92 -28.39 4.95
C VAL A 354 16.57 -27.83 3.69
N ASP A 355 16.22 -26.60 3.30
CA ASP A 355 16.63 -26.04 2.01
C ASP A 355 17.30 -24.66 2.10
N SER A 356 17.32 -24.03 3.29
CA SER A 356 17.87 -22.69 3.43
C SER A 356 19.36 -22.71 3.79
N ARG A 357 20.21 -22.79 2.76
CA ARG A 357 21.66 -22.48 2.86
C ARG A 357 21.96 -21.04 3.24
N ARG A 358 20.93 -20.20 3.33
CA ARG A 358 21.03 -18.75 3.40
C ARG A 358 20.51 -18.25 4.75
N ALA A 359 21.08 -17.15 5.22
CA ALA A 359 20.48 -16.41 6.32
C ALA A 359 19.18 -15.76 5.84
N ALA A 360 18.28 -15.43 6.77
CA ALA A 360 17.04 -14.72 6.45
C ALA A 360 17.32 -13.40 5.72
N VAL A 361 18.35 -12.68 6.15
CA VAL A 361 18.88 -11.52 5.45
C VAL A 361 20.31 -11.83 4.98
N TRP A 362 20.54 -11.81 3.68
CA TRP A 362 21.84 -12.06 3.05
C TRP A 362 22.25 -10.85 2.22
N ILE A 363 23.36 -10.19 2.58
CA ILE A 363 23.87 -9.01 1.88
C ILE A 363 25.33 -9.23 1.47
N SER A 364 25.62 -9.31 0.18
CA SER A 364 26.99 -9.57 -0.29
C SER A 364 27.36 -8.75 -1.52
N GLY A 365 28.64 -8.44 -1.70
CA GLY A 365 29.17 -7.70 -2.83
C GLY A 365 28.68 -6.25 -2.96
N VAL A 366 28.03 -5.69 -1.94
CA VAL A 366 27.51 -4.31 -1.97
C VAL A 366 28.64 -3.30 -1.83
N SER A 367 28.56 -2.19 -2.56
CA SER A 367 29.52 -1.09 -2.51
C SER A 367 29.31 -0.16 -1.31
N ALA A 368 28.09 -0.12 -0.78
CA ALA A 368 27.70 0.60 0.42
C ALA A 368 26.57 -0.15 1.13
N LEU A 369 26.63 -0.18 2.47
CA LEU A 369 25.59 -0.75 3.32
C LEU A 369 25.23 0.23 4.43
N ARG A 370 23.93 0.51 4.55
CA ARG A 370 23.28 0.94 5.79
C ARG A 370 22.23 -0.10 6.12
N PHE A 371 22.39 -0.75 7.27
CA PHE A 371 21.43 -1.71 7.81
C PHE A 371 21.27 -1.41 9.29
N GLU A 372 20.24 -0.65 9.64
CA GLU A 372 20.12 0.03 10.92
C GLU A 372 18.65 0.09 11.40
N PHE A 373 18.41 -0.04 12.71
CA PHE A 373 17.05 -0.08 13.26
C PHE A 373 16.16 -1.13 12.58
N ASN A 374 16.67 -2.35 12.39
CA ASN A 374 15.88 -3.47 11.86
C ASN A 374 15.67 -4.53 12.94
N THR A 375 14.57 -5.27 12.83
CA THR A 375 14.27 -6.43 13.67
C THR A 375 14.32 -7.70 12.83
N VAL A 376 15.31 -8.57 13.08
CA VAL A 376 15.48 -9.87 12.40
C VAL A 376 15.21 -10.99 13.40
N ALA A 377 14.02 -11.56 13.38
CA ALA A 377 13.53 -12.41 14.47
C ALA A 377 12.94 -13.75 14.02
N TYR A 378 13.21 -14.83 14.76
CA TYR A 378 12.57 -16.14 14.57
C TYR A 378 12.68 -16.74 13.16
N ASN A 379 13.78 -16.45 12.46
CA ASN A 379 14.04 -17.07 11.15
C ASN A 379 14.76 -18.41 11.31
N LEU A 380 14.67 -19.26 10.29
CA LEU A 380 15.27 -20.58 10.23
C LEU A 380 16.33 -20.62 9.12
N ALA A 381 17.35 -21.45 9.31
CA ALA A 381 18.30 -21.80 8.28
C ALA A 381 18.72 -23.27 8.43
N GLU A 382 19.22 -23.88 7.36
CA GLU A 382 19.65 -25.28 7.38
C GLU A 382 20.91 -25.47 8.25
N PRO A 383 21.15 -26.68 8.80
CA PRO A 383 22.42 -27.02 9.42
C PRO A 383 23.56 -26.79 8.42
N GLY A 384 24.50 -25.91 8.76
CA GLY A 384 25.61 -25.56 7.85
C GLY A 384 25.45 -24.20 7.16
N ALA A 385 24.27 -23.56 7.16
CA ALA A 385 24.09 -22.20 6.62
C ALA A 385 24.98 -21.15 7.30
N ASP A 386 25.38 -20.11 6.59
CA ASP A 386 26.27 -19.07 7.12
C ASP A 386 25.53 -18.02 7.97
N GLY A 387 24.87 -18.45 9.04
CA GLY A 387 24.01 -17.65 9.92
C GLY A 387 22.51 -17.87 9.64
N ALA A 388 21.68 -17.72 10.68
CA ALA A 388 20.23 -17.87 10.56
C ALA A 388 19.49 -16.53 10.40
N GLY A 389 19.94 -15.50 11.12
CA GLY A 389 19.33 -14.17 11.06
C GLY A 389 19.91 -13.32 9.93
N LEU A 390 21.14 -12.84 10.14
CA LEU A 390 21.79 -11.87 9.26
C LEU A 390 23.17 -12.36 8.80
N ARG A 391 23.41 -12.32 7.49
CA ARG A 391 24.73 -12.52 6.88
C ARG A 391 25.09 -11.29 6.07
N CYS A 392 26.31 -10.80 6.24
CA CYS A 392 26.89 -9.85 5.30
C CYS A 392 28.39 -10.06 5.06
N ASP A 393 28.96 -9.34 4.10
CA ASP A 393 30.40 -9.35 3.85
C ASP A 393 31.19 -8.79 5.05
N LEU A 394 32.42 -9.30 5.21
CA LEU A 394 33.24 -9.06 6.40
C LEU A 394 33.46 -7.57 6.68
N GLY A 395 33.03 -7.13 7.87
CA GLY A 395 33.36 -5.81 8.42
C GLY A 395 32.34 -4.70 8.14
N LEU A 396 31.22 -5.01 7.48
CA LEU A 396 30.14 -4.04 7.33
C LEU A 396 29.43 -3.79 8.67
N SER A 397 29.29 -2.52 9.03
CA SER A 397 28.64 -2.09 10.28
C SER A 397 27.13 -2.20 10.16
N THR A 398 26.50 -2.76 11.20
CA THR A 398 25.05 -2.96 11.28
C THR A 398 24.56 -2.55 12.68
N PRO A 399 24.58 -1.25 13.04
CA PRO A 399 24.24 -0.77 14.38
C PRO A 399 22.73 -0.71 14.60
N ASN A 400 22.32 -0.58 15.86
CA ASN A 400 20.95 -0.27 16.29
C ASN A 400 19.89 -1.31 15.88
N ASN A 401 20.28 -2.54 15.55
CA ASN A 401 19.37 -3.61 15.15
C ASN A 401 19.02 -4.53 16.34
N ILE A 402 17.91 -5.25 16.21
CA ILE A 402 17.59 -6.43 17.00
C ILE A 402 17.78 -7.67 16.10
N VAL A 403 18.59 -8.63 16.54
CA VAL A 403 18.68 -9.96 15.92
C VAL A 403 18.42 -11.02 16.98
N TYR A 404 17.22 -11.63 16.93
CA TYR A 404 16.70 -12.45 18.01
C TYR A 404 16.13 -13.80 17.58
N GLY A 405 16.49 -14.86 18.28
CA GLY A 405 15.76 -16.13 18.18
C GLY A 405 15.82 -16.84 16.83
N ASN A 406 16.79 -16.50 15.97
CA ASN A 406 16.97 -17.18 14.70
C ASN A 406 17.66 -18.55 14.92
N LEU A 407 17.25 -19.59 14.19
CA LEU A 407 17.71 -20.96 14.38
C LEU A 407 18.46 -21.48 13.16
N ARG A 408 19.67 -22.00 13.35
CA ARG A 408 20.43 -22.73 12.33
C ARG A 408 20.34 -24.21 12.63
N GLY A 409 19.45 -24.92 11.94
CA GLY A 409 19.01 -26.25 12.36
C GLY A 409 18.42 -26.20 13.77
N ALA A 410 18.97 -26.99 14.70
CA ALA A 410 18.61 -26.94 16.12
C ALA A 410 19.48 -25.97 16.95
N ALA A 411 20.47 -25.30 16.35
CA ALA A 411 21.42 -24.46 17.07
C ALA A 411 21.01 -22.98 17.06
N ILE A 412 20.94 -22.39 18.25
CA ILE A 412 20.64 -20.97 18.51
C ILE A 412 21.86 -20.04 18.38
N SER A 413 23.07 -20.58 18.24
CA SER A 413 24.33 -19.86 18.46
C SER A 413 24.85 -19.02 17.28
N SER A 414 24.14 -18.95 16.15
CA SER A 414 24.62 -18.31 14.91
C SER A 414 23.62 -17.29 14.37
N GLN A 415 23.31 -16.26 15.17
CA GLN A 415 22.38 -15.19 14.81
C GLN A 415 22.90 -14.35 13.64
N ILE A 416 24.20 -14.00 13.67
CA ILE A 416 24.86 -13.11 12.70
C ILE A 416 26.16 -13.75 12.21
N GLN A 417 26.47 -13.55 10.92
CA GLN A 417 27.77 -13.93 10.33
C GLN A 417 28.32 -12.83 9.42
N GLY A 418 29.61 -12.53 9.57
CA GLY A 418 30.36 -11.58 8.73
C GLY A 418 30.13 -10.10 9.05
N CYS A 419 28.98 -9.73 9.60
CA CYS A 419 28.68 -8.35 10.00
C CYS A 419 29.36 -7.95 11.31
N ASN A 420 29.53 -6.63 11.50
CA ASN A 420 29.85 -6.03 12.78
C ASN A 420 28.57 -5.54 13.47
N PRO A 421 28.06 -6.24 14.49
CA PRO A 421 26.83 -5.87 15.18
C PRO A 421 27.06 -4.89 16.34
N ALA A 422 28.16 -4.12 16.34
CA ALA A 422 28.40 -3.12 17.38
C ALA A 422 27.22 -2.14 17.49
N GLY A 423 26.68 -1.99 18.70
CA GLY A 423 25.48 -1.19 18.94
C GLY A 423 24.16 -1.87 18.62
N SER A 424 24.14 -3.18 18.34
CA SER A 424 22.93 -3.98 18.12
C SER A 424 22.70 -4.98 19.24
N LEU A 425 21.44 -5.34 19.49
CA LEU A 425 21.04 -6.40 20.41
C LEU A 425 21.02 -7.74 19.67
N VAL A 426 21.93 -8.63 20.02
CA VAL A 426 22.03 -9.97 19.41
C VAL A 426 21.83 -11.02 20.48
N MET A 427 20.69 -11.71 20.45
CA MET A 427 20.36 -12.68 21.50
C MET A 427 19.77 -13.97 20.91
N PRO A 428 20.23 -15.15 21.34
CA PRO A 428 19.48 -16.37 21.08
C PRO A 428 18.15 -16.34 21.84
N SER A 429 17.07 -16.87 21.24
CA SER A 429 15.82 -17.09 21.99
C SER A 429 15.89 -18.42 22.74
N SER A 430 15.31 -18.44 23.94
CA SER A 430 15.06 -19.65 24.71
C SER A 430 13.75 -20.36 24.32
N GLY A 431 13.06 -19.88 23.28
CA GLY A 431 11.70 -20.27 22.91
C GLY A 431 10.61 -19.42 23.54
N GLY A 432 10.97 -18.36 24.27
CA GLY A 432 10.07 -17.38 24.88
C GLY A 432 10.16 -15.99 24.24
N ASN A 433 9.39 -15.05 24.81
CA ASN A 433 9.38 -13.64 24.42
C ASN A 433 10.31 -12.81 25.33
N ASP A 434 11.57 -13.22 25.44
CA ASP A 434 12.51 -12.61 26.40
C ASP A 434 12.88 -11.16 26.04
N LEU A 435 12.62 -10.74 24.79
CA LEU A 435 12.76 -9.34 24.36
C LEU A 435 11.59 -8.46 24.78
N GLY A 436 10.47 -9.03 25.22
CA GLY A 436 9.27 -8.25 25.48
C GLY A 436 8.72 -7.57 24.22
N PHE A 437 8.52 -8.33 23.14
CA PHE A 437 7.64 -7.90 22.05
C PHE A 437 6.16 -7.94 22.51
N VAL A 438 5.24 -7.24 21.84
CA VAL A 438 3.81 -7.32 22.17
C VAL A 438 3.26 -8.73 21.93
N SER A 439 3.58 -9.37 20.79
CA SER A 439 3.14 -10.73 20.47
C SER A 439 4.12 -11.49 19.57
N ILE A 440 4.57 -12.66 20.04
CA ILE A 440 5.42 -13.57 19.25
C ILE A 440 4.61 -14.73 18.65
N THR A 441 3.29 -14.64 18.69
CA THR A 441 2.34 -15.61 18.13
C THR A 441 1.39 -14.91 17.17
N PRO A 442 0.84 -15.56 16.14
CA PRO A 442 -0.11 -14.93 15.22
C PRO A 442 -1.34 -14.33 15.94
N PRO A 443 -1.76 -13.09 15.60
CA PRO A 443 -1.06 -12.13 14.75
C PRO A 443 0.23 -11.65 15.42
N TYR A 444 1.35 -11.80 14.71
CA TYR A 444 2.66 -11.38 15.22
C TYR A 444 2.70 -9.86 15.36
N ASP A 445 3.30 -9.39 16.45
CA ASP A 445 3.44 -7.98 16.78
C ASP A 445 4.81 -7.75 17.44
N PHE A 446 5.70 -7.13 16.68
CA PHE A 446 7.09 -6.88 17.07
C PHE A 446 7.30 -5.48 17.66
N HIS A 447 6.23 -4.75 17.99
CA HIS A 447 6.38 -3.55 18.82
C HIS A 447 6.95 -3.93 20.18
N LEU A 448 7.75 -3.04 20.76
CA LEU A 448 8.37 -3.23 22.07
C LEU A 448 7.35 -3.04 23.18
N THR A 449 7.58 -3.72 24.31
CA THR A 449 6.86 -3.46 25.57
C THR A 449 7.74 -2.66 26.52
N PRO A 450 7.17 -2.02 27.56
CA PRO A 450 7.94 -1.29 28.57
C PRO A 450 8.99 -2.12 29.34
N THR A 451 8.97 -3.44 29.21
CA THR A 451 9.95 -4.36 29.84
C THR A 451 11.07 -4.78 28.91
N SER A 452 11.07 -4.31 27.66
CA SER A 452 12.05 -4.72 26.66
C SER A 452 13.47 -4.29 27.05
N PRO A 453 14.48 -5.16 26.93
CA PRO A 453 15.87 -4.79 27.12
C PRO A 453 16.43 -3.96 25.94
N ALA A 454 15.66 -3.76 24.88
CA ALA A 454 16.05 -2.92 23.73
C ALA A 454 15.84 -1.42 23.97
N LEU A 455 15.13 -1.05 25.04
CA LEU A 455 14.76 0.34 25.30
C LEU A 455 15.98 1.23 25.60
N GLY A 456 16.06 2.38 24.94
CA GLY A 456 17.14 3.38 25.07
C GLY A 456 18.54 2.85 24.74
N GLY A 457 18.63 1.71 24.04
CA GLY A 457 19.89 1.00 23.78
C GLY A 457 20.64 1.48 22.53
N ALA A 458 20.02 2.32 21.69
CA ALA A 458 20.60 2.72 20.42
C ALA A 458 21.74 3.73 20.56
N THR A 459 22.69 3.61 19.64
CA THR A 459 23.74 4.59 19.39
C THR A 459 23.23 5.71 18.49
N THR A 460 23.97 6.82 18.41
CA THR A 460 23.60 7.99 17.59
C THR A 460 23.36 7.62 16.13
N SER A 461 22.26 8.11 15.56
CA SER A 461 21.86 7.85 14.17
C SER A 461 21.26 9.08 13.50
N SER A 462 21.16 9.03 12.17
CA SER A 462 20.37 9.96 11.37
C SER A 462 18.97 9.44 11.02
N VAL A 463 18.59 8.22 11.43
CA VAL A 463 17.18 7.76 11.35
C VAL A 463 16.38 8.50 12.41
N THR A 464 15.33 9.21 11.99
CA THR A 464 14.50 10.06 12.87
C THR A 464 13.08 9.57 13.06
N VAL A 465 12.69 8.49 12.37
CA VAL A 465 11.37 7.86 12.52
C VAL A 465 11.50 6.34 12.54
N ASP A 466 10.55 5.64 13.13
CA ASP A 466 10.51 4.17 13.24
C ASP A 466 9.58 3.49 12.20
N LEU A 467 9.17 2.25 12.47
CA LEU A 467 8.34 1.41 11.60
C LEU A 467 6.94 1.98 11.35
N ASP A 468 6.33 2.67 12.30
CA ASP A 468 4.97 3.20 12.17
C ASP A 468 4.93 4.75 12.00
N GLY A 469 6.12 5.36 11.92
CA GLY A 469 6.30 6.77 11.61
C GLY A 469 6.39 7.67 12.84
N GLN A 470 6.52 7.09 14.02
CA GLN A 470 6.78 7.81 15.26
C GLN A 470 8.22 8.35 15.28
N ALA A 471 8.48 9.40 16.05
CA ALA A 471 9.78 10.08 16.05
C ALA A 471 10.84 9.31 16.87
N ARG A 472 12.11 9.45 16.48
CA ARG A 472 13.27 8.95 17.23
C ARG A 472 14.18 10.10 17.64
N PRO A 473 14.63 10.19 18.91
CA PRO A 473 14.22 9.35 20.04
C PRO A 473 12.77 9.63 20.45
N GLY A 474 12.18 8.65 21.12
CA GLY A 474 10.87 8.72 21.73
C GLY A 474 10.83 9.59 22.99
N PRO A 475 9.73 9.51 23.77
CA PRO A 475 9.50 10.37 24.93
C PRO A 475 10.53 10.26 26.07
N ASP A 476 11.28 9.16 26.14
CA ASP A 476 12.30 8.94 27.17
C ASP A 476 13.66 9.60 26.85
N GLY A 477 13.81 10.14 25.63
CA GLY A 477 14.98 10.87 25.16
C GLY A 477 16.13 9.99 24.66
N ALA A 478 15.94 8.68 24.51
CA ALA A 478 16.94 7.77 23.93
C ALA A 478 16.26 6.86 22.88
N ALA A 479 16.91 6.63 21.74
CA ALA A 479 16.33 5.77 20.72
C ALA A 479 16.42 4.29 21.13
N ASP A 480 15.39 3.52 20.80
CA ASP A 480 15.30 2.09 21.05
C ASP A 480 16.00 1.27 19.97
N LEU A 481 16.51 0.08 20.32
CA LEU A 481 17.06 -0.83 19.31
C LEU A 481 15.93 -1.48 18.49
N GLY A 482 16.20 -1.75 17.21
CA GLY A 482 15.27 -2.46 16.32
C GLY A 482 14.35 -1.53 15.53
N ALA A 483 13.35 -2.11 14.87
CA ALA A 483 12.47 -1.39 13.92
C ALA A 483 11.47 -0.44 14.57
N ASP A 484 11.16 -0.66 15.84
CA ASP A 484 10.13 0.05 16.59
C ASP A 484 10.75 1.03 17.60
N GLU A 485 10.05 2.11 17.91
CA GLU A 485 10.31 2.98 19.07
C GLU A 485 9.12 2.84 20.03
N LEU A 486 9.36 2.61 21.32
CA LEU A 486 8.28 2.48 22.27
C LEU A 486 7.60 3.84 22.50
N TYR A 487 6.38 3.98 21.97
CA TYR A 487 5.47 5.04 22.37
C TYR A 487 4.38 4.49 23.33
N PRO A 488 4.25 5.04 24.55
CA PRO A 488 3.36 4.53 25.59
C PRO A 488 1.87 4.81 25.37
#